data_AF-F5YJ86-F1
#
_entry.id   AF-F5YJ86-F1
#
_cell.length_a   1.000
_cell.length_b   1.000
_cell.length_c   1.000
_cell.angle_alpha   90.00
_cell.angle_beta   90.00
_cell.angle_gamma   90.00
#
_symmetry.space_group_name_H-M   'P 1'
#
loop_
_entity.id
_entity.type
_entity.pdbx_description
1 polymer ?
#
loop_
_entity_poly.entity_id
_entity_poly.type
_entity_poly.pdbx_seq_one_letter_code
_entity_poly.pdbx_strand_id
1 'polypeptide(L)'
;MRFYAIDDSLKEAIDKGTAAVKVRVEIERGGHFEAVFERDIIEASFYGLKEVAGGTSARGEVLLDNPKGMYSAENGAGREVRVSFSIGEGLPWFQRFTFFVDGKGFQDIRGPGRVRRVLLGLRDRSAFLRRTDESRDWTQPAVFTYSVICDKTQPEKSLVHRIAKRAGLAVQDIDCATIPVTLPYVKLTKNTWAELSALATAYRCHLECPVEKPLVFAHSPYQDEPLSADDENPSYTFTGVDIFYLRVTERADQYRNTVRLKINIPVALEKQEIWRYEDPPVLYDSSLAPVYPFRGSALRDIEQYDYEALYTVKDSKGAERRVIFADQIDTIEEAQERLSYEGGPFVYSAYDTTTHHDKAIITLGSDNDGDLFKASIFGRPIVLDVNRSAFLRDSNAVTLHGTCALNVTGSYFSEDVFNGRPQYEDWTAQELAERLQERREITVKTHRALFHGRVGARVKIETRDGTAKGTVNAFSLRYKRDAAFVAAFKVTVTT
;
A
#
# COMPACT_ATOMS: atom_id res chain seq x y z
N MET A 1 -8.10 -2.02 -16.97
CA MET A 1 -9.11 -1.38 -16.10
C MET A 1 -10.04 -0.51 -16.93
N ARG A 2 -11.33 -0.61 -16.64
CA ARG A 2 -12.40 0.17 -17.27
C ARG A 2 -12.98 1.27 -16.35
N PHE A 3 -13.79 2.15 -16.94
CA PHE A 3 -14.75 2.96 -16.18
C PHE A 3 -15.75 2.08 -15.42
N TYR A 4 -16.45 2.66 -14.44
CA TYR A 4 -17.46 1.92 -13.69
C TYR A 4 -18.62 1.52 -14.60
N ALA A 5 -19.17 0.34 -14.35
CA ALA A 5 -20.37 -0.11 -15.02
C ALA A 5 -21.55 0.78 -14.60
N ILE A 6 -22.37 1.16 -15.58
CA ILE A 6 -23.59 1.94 -15.38
C ILE A 6 -24.72 1.29 -16.15
N ASP A 7 -25.95 1.65 -15.78
CA ASP A 7 -27.15 1.23 -16.49
C ASP A 7 -27.10 1.61 -17.98
N ASP A 8 -27.60 0.73 -18.85
CA ASP A 8 -27.57 0.95 -20.30
C ASP A 8 -28.34 2.21 -20.71
N SER A 9 -29.42 2.55 -20.02
CA SER A 9 -30.18 3.78 -20.29
C SER A 9 -29.38 5.04 -19.97
N LEU A 10 -28.55 5.01 -18.92
CA LEU A 10 -27.63 6.10 -18.61
C LEU A 10 -26.52 6.19 -19.65
N LYS A 11 -25.97 5.05 -20.08
CA LYS A 11 -24.94 5.01 -21.12
C LYS A 11 -25.45 5.62 -22.43
N GLU A 12 -26.64 5.21 -22.88
CA GLU A 12 -27.28 5.80 -24.06
C GLU A 12 -27.53 7.31 -23.91
N ALA A 13 -27.92 7.77 -22.72
CA ALA A 13 -28.13 9.20 -22.46
C ALA A 13 -26.81 10.00 -22.48
N ILE A 14 -25.72 9.42 -21.95
CA ILE A 14 -24.36 9.99 -22.06
C ILE A 14 -23.97 10.12 -23.54
N ASP A 15 -24.21 9.08 -24.34
CA ASP A 15 -23.86 9.02 -25.76
C ASP A 15 -24.71 9.96 -26.62
N LYS A 16 -25.96 10.24 -26.23
CA LYS A 16 -26.80 11.30 -26.85
C LYS A 16 -26.32 12.71 -26.47
N GLY A 17 -25.99 12.94 -25.19
CA GLY A 17 -25.35 14.19 -24.72
C GLY A 17 -26.20 15.45 -24.74
N THR A 18 -27.52 15.31 -24.86
CA THR A 18 -28.45 16.46 -24.96
C THR A 18 -29.13 16.82 -23.64
N ALA A 19 -29.09 15.94 -22.65
CA ALA A 19 -29.79 16.10 -21.39
C ALA A 19 -28.89 16.64 -20.27
N ALA A 20 -29.47 17.43 -19.36
CA ALA A 20 -28.76 18.01 -18.23
C ALA A 20 -28.37 16.93 -17.20
N VAL A 21 -27.18 17.09 -16.61
CA VAL A 21 -26.71 16.23 -15.52
C VAL A 21 -27.36 16.66 -14.22
N LYS A 22 -27.87 15.69 -13.47
CA LYS A 22 -28.43 15.89 -12.13
C LYS A 22 -27.48 15.30 -11.09
N VAL A 23 -27.39 15.96 -9.93
CA VAL A 23 -26.58 15.52 -8.80
C VAL A 23 -27.48 15.39 -7.57
N ARG A 24 -27.34 14.27 -6.87
CA ARG A 24 -27.97 14.00 -5.58
C ARG A 24 -26.89 13.85 -4.53
N VAL A 25 -27.01 14.63 -3.45
CA VAL A 25 -26.15 14.56 -2.27
C VAL A 25 -27.03 14.14 -1.10
N GLU A 26 -26.68 13.02 -0.48
CA GLU A 26 -27.39 12.48 0.69
C GLU A 26 -26.42 12.45 1.86
N ILE A 27 -26.84 13.01 3.00
CA ILE A 27 -26.00 13.16 4.19
C ILE A 27 -26.57 12.29 5.30
N GLU A 28 -25.72 11.49 5.94
CA GLU A 28 -26.10 10.70 7.11
C GLU A 28 -26.49 11.61 8.28
N ARG A 29 -27.63 11.29 8.89
CA ARG A 29 -28.18 11.94 10.08
C ARG A 29 -28.93 10.90 10.90
N GLY A 30 -28.40 10.56 12.08
CA GLY A 30 -29.12 9.74 13.05
C GLY A 30 -29.43 8.32 12.55
N GLY A 31 -28.58 7.75 11.68
CA GLY A 31 -28.74 6.41 11.13
C GLY A 31 -29.55 6.31 9.84
N HIS A 32 -30.09 7.42 9.32
CA HIS A 32 -30.70 7.50 7.99
C HIS A 32 -29.98 8.53 7.11
N PHE A 33 -30.25 8.48 5.80
CA PHE A 33 -29.69 9.43 4.83
C PHE A 33 -30.75 10.46 4.43
N GLU A 34 -30.44 11.74 4.61
CA GLU A 34 -31.28 12.85 4.18
C GLU A 34 -30.74 13.44 2.88
N ALA A 35 -31.59 13.49 1.85
CA ALA A 35 -31.26 14.13 0.59
C ALA A 35 -31.28 15.65 0.72
N VAL A 36 -30.20 16.30 0.26
CA VAL A 36 -30.17 17.74 0.03
C VAL A 36 -31.10 18.05 -1.15
N PHE A 37 -31.91 19.10 -1.03
CA PHE A 37 -32.76 19.53 -2.14
C PHE A 37 -31.88 19.93 -3.32
N GLU A 38 -32.17 19.42 -4.51
CA GLU A 38 -31.36 19.68 -5.72
C GLU A 38 -31.18 21.19 -5.98
N ARG A 39 -32.24 21.99 -5.77
CA ARG A 39 -32.20 23.45 -5.89
C ARG A 39 -31.23 24.15 -4.93
N ASP A 40 -30.92 23.51 -3.80
CA ASP A 40 -30.04 24.05 -2.76
C ASP A 40 -28.57 23.69 -3.04
N ILE A 41 -28.28 22.78 -3.99
CA ILE A 41 -26.90 22.47 -4.41
C ILE A 41 -26.43 23.53 -5.41
N ILE A 42 -25.62 24.49 -4.95
CA ILE A 42 -25.07 25.55 -5.79
C ILE A 42 -23.95 24.99 -6.69
N GLU A 43 -23.00 24.30 -6.07
CA GLU A 43 -21.83 23.73 -6.74
C GLU A 43 -21.41 22.43 -6.04
N ALA A 44 -21.02 21.44 -6.84
CA ALA A 44 -20.43 20.20 -6.35
C ALA A 44 -19.23 19.84 -7.24
N SER A 45 -18.06 19.75 -6.64
CA SER A 45 -16.80 19.46 -7.32
C SER A 45 -16.15 18.23 -6.73
N PHE A 46 -15.89 17.22 -7.56
CA PHE A 46 -15.29 15.95 -7.15
C PHE A 46 -14.02 15.69 -7.92
N TYR A 47 -13.02 15.14 -7.26
CA TYR A 47 -11.69 14.90 -7.81
C TYR A 47 -11.24 13.49 -7.47
N GLY A 48 -10.61 12.83 -8.44
CA GLY A 48 -9.87 11.58 -8.22
C GLY A 48 -8.44 11.73 -8.70
N LEU A 49 -7.49 11.15 -7.99
CA LEU A 49 -6.07 11.27 -8.28
C LEU A 49 -5.31 9.97 -7.96
N LYS A 50 -4.44 9.55 -8.89
CA LYS A 50 -3.38 8.56 -8.62
C LYS A 50 -2.28 9.20 -7.79
N GLU A 51 -2.03 8.69 -6.60
CA GLU A 51 -1.03 9.25 -5.68
C GLU A 51 0.38 8.76 -6.02
N VAL A 52 1.38 9.62 -5.76
CA VAL A 52 2.80 9.27 -5.97
C VAL A 52 3.23 8.12 -5.07
N ALA A 53 2.70 8.06 -3.84
CA ALA A 53 2.99 7.01 -2.88
C ALA A 53 2.33 5.65 -3.20
N GLY A 54 1.49 5.60 -4.24
CA GLY A 54 0.65 4.46 -4.58
C GLY A 54 -0.82 4.68 -4.19
N GLY A 55 -1.70 3.95 -4.86
CA GLY A 55 -3.15 4.05 -4.68
C GLY A 55 -3.81 5.26 -5.33
N THR A 56 -5.13 5.29 -5.24
CA THR A 56 -6.02 6.33 -5.76
C THR A 56 -6.86 6.87 -4.61
N SER A 57 -6.92 8.19 -4.49
CA SER A 57 -7.83 8.86 -3.56
C SER A 57 -8.83 9.74 -4.29
N ALA A 58 -9.99 9.90 -3.66
CA ALA A 58 -11.02 10.84 -4.08
C ALA A 58 -11.33 11.86 -2.98
N ARG A 59 -11.66 13.08 -3.43
CA ARG A 59 -12.11 14.17 -2.56
C ARG A 59 -13.20 14.96 -3.23
N GLY A 60 -14.00 15.65 -2.45
CA GLY A 60 -15.08 16.48 -2.95
C GLY A 60 -15.21 17.79 -2.19
N GLU A 61 -15.96 18.70 -2.78
CA GLU A 61 -16.42 19.93 -2.16
C GLU A 61 -17.85 20.19 -2.61
N VAL A 62 -18.74 20.46 -1.65
CA VAL A 62 -20.15 20.78 -1.93
C VAL A 62 -20.49 22.11 -1.28
N LEU A 63 -21.01 23.04 -2.09
CA LEU A 63 -21.50 24.34 -1.68
C LEU A 63 -23.02 24.37 -1.77
N LEU A 64 -23.67 24.62 -0.63
CA LEU A 64 -25.12 24.64 -0.49
C LEU A 64 -25.64 26.05 -0.23
N ASP A 65 -26.80 26.36 -0.81
CA ASP A 65 -27.63 27.49 -0.40
C ASP A 65 -28.34 27.12 0.91
N ASN A 66 -28.24 27.98 1.93
CA ASN A 66 -28.74 27.67 3.26
C ASN A 66 -29.46 28.88 3.91
N PRO A 67 -30.39 29.55 3.22
CA PRO A 67 -31.00 30.79 3.72
C PRO A 67 -31.78 30.58 5.03
N LYS A 68 -32.32 29.37 5.24
CA LYS A 68 -33.11 28.98 6.42
C LYS A 68 -32.29 28.29 7.51
N GLY A 69 -30.99 28.05 7.31
CA GLY A 69 -30.15 27.38 8.32
C GLY A 69 -30.35 25.87 8.48
N MET A 70 -31.04 25.21 7.54
CA MET A 70 -31.38 23.77 7.58
C MET A 70 -30.15 22.85 7.60
N TYR A 71 -29.04 23.32 7.03
CA TYR A 71 -27.82 22.52 6.84
C TYR A 71 -26.69 22.84 7.82
N SER A 72 -26.92 23.66 8.86
CA SER A 72 -25.84 24.23 9.69
C SER A 72 -26.00 23.99 11.20
N ALA A 73 -26.91 23.11 11.62
CA ALA A 73 -27.30 22.99 13.02
C ALA A 73 -26.33 22.19 13.90
N GLU A 74 -25.46 21.35 13.33
CA GLU A 74 -24.57 20.45 14.08
C GLU A 74 -23.18 20.35 13.43
N ASN A 75 -22.16 20.01 14.23
CA ASN A 75 -20.85 19.64 13.70
C ASN A 75 -20.98 18.30 12.93
N GLY A 76 -20.94 18.37 11.60
CA GLY A 76 -21.10 17.20 10.74
C GLY A 76 -19.80 16.46 10.40
N ALA A 77 -18.68 16.75 11.05
CA ALA A 77 -17.41 16.09 10.78
C ALA A 77 -17.53 14.55 10.90
N GLY A 78 -16.97 13.82 9.93
CA GLY A 78 -16.99 12.36 9.88
C GLY A 78 -18.29 11.74 9.36
N ARG A 79 -19.37 12.52 9.15
CA ARG A 79 -20.64 11.99 8.61
C ARG A 79 -20.47 11.48 7.18
N GLU A 80 -21.09 10.35 6.89
CA GLU A 80 -21.11 9.76 5.55
C GLU A 80 -21.96 10.61 4.60
N VAL A 81 -21.48 10.78 3.37
CA VAL A 81 -22.12 11.51 2.30
C VAL A 81 -22.12 10.66 1.05
N ARG A 82 -23.30 10.33 0.53
CA ARG A 82 -23.47 9.61 -0.73
C ARG A 82 -23.71 10.61 -1.85
N VAL A 83 -22.99 10.42 -2.94
CA VAL A 83 -23.09 11.28 -4.13
C VAL A 83 -23.47 10.41 -5.32
N SER A 84 -24.62 10.74 -5.90
CA SER A 84 -25.19 10.04 -7.03
C SER A 84 -25.42 11.00 -8.20
N PHE A 85 -25.30 10.47 -9.42
CA PHE A 85 -25.50 11.21 -10.66
C PHE A 85 -26.63 10.58 -11.48
N SER A 86 -27.33 11.40 -12.24
CA SER A 86 -28.29 10.98 -13.26
C SER A 86 -28.30 11.97 -14.43
N ILE A 87 -29.07 11.69 -15.47
CA ILE A 87 -29.17 12.50 -16.69
C ILE A 87 -30.63 12.68 -17.06
N GLY A 88 -31.08 13.92 -17.18
CA GLY A 88 -32.49 14.22 -17.48
C GLY A 88 -33.46 13.74 -16.40
N GLU A 89 -34.74 13.67 -16.75
CA GLU A 89 -35.79 13.18 -15.85
C GLU A 89 -36.09 11.70 -16.11
N GLY A 90 -36.37 10.96 -15.03
CA GLY A 90 -36.84 9.56 -15.10
C GLY A 90 -35.76 8.49 -15.32
N LEU A 91 -34.48 8.85 -15.42
CA LEU A 91 -33.37 7.90 -15.50
C LEU A 91 -32.89 7.44 -14.12
N PRO A 92 -32.26 6.25 -14.02
CA PRO A 92 -31.75 5.75 -12.75
C PRO A 92 -30.63 6.63 -12.19
N TRP A 93 -30.39 6.52 -10.88
CA TRP A 93 -29.30 7.19 -10.18
C TRP A 93 -28.12 6.25 -10.03
N PHE A 94 -26.94 6.71 -10.41
CA PHE A 94 -25.68 5.99 -10.22
C PHE A 94 -24.90 6.59 -9.04
N GLN A 95 -24.77 5.84 -7.94
CA GLN A 95 -23.96 6.27 -6.80
C GLN A 95 -22.48 6.15 -7.14
N ARG A 96 -21.82 7.30 -7.31
CA ARG A 96 -20.41 7.35 -7.72
C ARG A 96 -19.45 7.42 -6.54
N PHE A 97 -19.85 8.08 -5.46
CA PHE A 97 -18.97 8.28 -4.31
C PHE A 97 -19.68 8.02 -2.98
N THR A 98 -18.91 7.43 -2.08
CA THR A 98 -19.18 7.44 -0.64
C THR A 98 -18.06 8.23 0.01
N PHE A 99 -18.39 9.43 0.45
CA PHE A 99 -17.48 10.36 1.10
C PHE A 99 -17.81 10.52 2.58
N PHE A 100 -16.91 11.22 3.26
CA PHE A 100 -17.08 11.63 4.63
C PHE A 100 -16.70 13.09 4.78
N VAL A 101 -17.47 13.80 5.57
CA VAL A 101 -17.23 15.22 5.86
C VAL A 101 -15.91 15.34 6.61
N ASP A 102 -15.05 16.24 6.16
CA ASP A 102 -13.72 16.40 6.71
C ASP A 102 -13.72 16.96 8.14
N GLY A 103 -12.52 17.12 8.73
CA GLY A 103 -12.38 17.59 10.11
C GLY A 103 -12.87 19.03 10.35
N LYS A 104 -13.15 19.80 9.30
CA LYS A 104 -13.71 21.16 9.44
C LYS A 104 -15.22 21.15 9.65
N GLY A 105 -15.86 20.01 9.47
CA GLY A 105 -17.31 19.88 9.60
C GLY A 105 -18.06 20.76 8.61
N PHE A 106 -19.23 21.24 9.03
CA PHE A 106 -20.10 22.06 8.20
C PHE A 106 -19.73 23.53 8.37
N GLN A 107 -19.22 24.15 7.32
CA GLN A 107 -18.76 25.54 7.38
C GLN A 107 -19.90 26.50 6.99
N ASP A 108 -20.49 27.18 7.98
CA ASP A 108 -21.53 28.19 7.80
C ASP A 108 -20.92 29.53 7.34
N ILE A 109 -21.09 29.86 6.06
CA ILE A 109 -20.57 31.08 5.44
C ILE A 109 -21.69 32.12 5.41
N ARG A 110 -21.49 33.24 6.11
CA ARG A 110 -22.45 34.35 6.19
C ARG A 110 -21.98 35.53 5.35
N GLY A 111 -22.78 35.91 4.36
CA GLY A 111 -22.55 37.07 3.50
C GLY A 111 -23.49 38.24 3.81
N PRO A 112 -23.27 39.40 3.15
CA PRO A 112 -24.21 40.52 3.23
C PRO A 112 -25.59 40.14 2.65
N GLY A 113 -26.66 40.71 3.20
CA GLY A 113 -28.01 40.57 2.63
C GLY A 113 -28.71 39.22 2.85
N ARG A 114 -28.69 38.68 4.08
CA ARG A 114 -29.28 37.36 4.44
C ARG A 114 -28.75 36.17 3.63
N VAL A 115 -27.68 36.34 2.85
CA VAL A 115 -27.02 35.25 2.14
C VAL A 115 -26.31 34.36 3.15
N ARG A 116 -26.73 33.11 3.20
CA ARG A 116 -26.16 32.08 4.07
C ARG A 116 -25.89 30.84 3.25
N ARG A 117 -24.67 30.33 3.30
CA ARG A 117 -24.22 29.16 2.56
C ARG A 117 -23.56 28.16 3.48
N VAL A 118 -23.55 26.89 3.09
CA VAL A 118 -22.79 25.84 3.79
C VAL A 118 -21.78 25.24 2.83
N LEU A 119 -20.53 25.17 3.27
CA LEU A 119 -19.46 24.50 2.56
C LEU A 119 -19.10 23.19 3.27
N LEU A 120 -19.06 22.10 2.49
CA LEU A 120 -18.69 20.77 2.94
C LEU A 120 -17.40 20.35 2.22
N GLY A 121 -16.34 20.12 2.98
CA GLY A 121 -15.16 19.41 2.49
C GLY A 121 -15.37 17.90 2.63
N LEU A 122 -15.11 17.14 1.58
CA LEU A 122 -15.38 15.71 1.52
C LEU A 122 -14.11 14.90 1.21
N ARG A 123 -13.93 13.77 1.89
CA ARG A 123 -12.84 12.82 1.65
C ARG A 123 -13.37 11.40 1.58
N ASP A 124 -12.76 10.56 0.77
CA ASP A 124 -13.12 9.15 0.70
C ASP A 124 -12.56 8.35 1.90
N ARG A 125 -12.86 7.06 1.93
CA ARG A 125 -12.43 6.14 2.99
C ARG A 125 -10.90 6.05 3.11
N SER A 126 -10.14 6.35 2.06
CA SER A 126 -8.68 6.39 2.14
C SER A 126 -8.19 7.38 3.20
N ALA A 127 -8.95 8.45 3.50
CA ALA A 127 -8.60 9.39 4.57
C ALA A 127 -8.68 8.76 5.97
N PHE A 128 -9.63 7.85 6.21
CA PHE A 128 -9.69 7.10 7.47
C PHE A 128 -8.58 6.07 7.59
N LEU A 129 -8.24 5.39 6.48
CA LEU A 129 -7.12 4.46 6.43
C LEU A 129 -5.76 5.13 6.69
N ARG A 130 -5.68 6.46 6.52
CA ARG A 130 -4.54 7.27 6.95
C ARG A 130 -4.62 7.65 8.44
N ARG A 131 -5.82 7.94 8.95
CA ARG A 131 -6.06 8.31 10.35
C ARG A 131 -6.00 7.17 11.35
N THR A 132 -5.89 5.91 10.91
CA THR A 132 -5.66 4.76 11.82
C THR A 132 -4.41 4.91 12.70
N ASP A 133 -3.58 5.90 12.40
CA ASP A 133 -2.55 6.47 13.26
C ASP A 133 -3.12 6.94 14.63
N GLU A 134 -4.20 7.72 14.68
CA GLU A 134 -4.64 8.44 15.90
C GLU A 134 -5.28 7.56 17.00
N SER A 135 -5.67 6.31 16.71
CA SER A 135 -6.47 5.47 17.61
C SER A 135 -5.84 4.13 18.02
N ARG A 136 -4.58 3.86 17.63
CA ARG A 136 -3.89 2.60 17.96
C ARG A 136 -2.54 2.84 18.61
N ASP A 137 -2.24 1.95 19.56
CA ASP A 137 -1.00 1.92 20.32
C ASP A 137 0.19 1.59 19.40
N TRP A 138 0.88 2.63 18.92
CA TRP A 138 2.10 2.58 18.12
C TRP A 138 3.29 1.94 18.85
N THR A 139 3.15 1.63 20.13
CA THR A 139 4.21 0.99 20.92
C THR A 139 4.51 -0.44 20.47
N GLN A 140 3.65 -1.06 19.66
CA GLN A 140 3.90 -2.41 19.13
C GLN A 140 3.80 -2.47 17.59
N PRO A 141 4.93 -2.38 16.86
CA PRO A 141 4.95 -2.65 15.44
C PRO A 141 4.43 -4.06 15.15
N ALA A 142 3.51 -4.19 14.20
CA ALA A 142 3.00 -5.49 13.79
C ALA A 142 4.03 -6.18 12.89
N VAL A 143 4.46 -7.37 13.33
CA VAL A 143 5.36 -8.24 12.56
C VAL A 143 4.54 -9.38 11.96
N PHE A 144 4.72 -9.61 10.67
CA PHE A 144 4.12 -10.69 9.92
C PHE A 144 5.22 -11.51 9.27
N THR A 145 5.14 -12.83 9.41
CA THR A 145 6.07 -13.76 8.78
C THR A 145 5.36 -14.65 7.78
N TYR A 146 6.10 -15.10 6.78
CA TYR A 146 5.64 -16.03 5.72
C TYR A 146 4.26 -15.68 5.15
N SER A 147 4.02 -14.39 4.93
CA SER A 147 2.72 -13.90 4.49
C SER A 147 2.70 -13.80 2.97
N VAL A 148 1.63 -14.28 2.36
CA VAL A 148 1.38 -14.12 0.93
C VAL A 148 0.94 -12.67 0.69
N ILE A 149 1.38 -12.03 -0.39
CA ILE A 149 1.02 -10.64 -0.70
C ILE A 149 -0.49 -10.47 -0.69
N CYS A 150 -1.18 -11.24 -1.53
CA CYS A 150 -2.62 -11.22 -1.61
C CYS A 150 -3.16 -12.61 -1.94
N ASP A 151 -4.05 -13.14 -1.10
CA ASP A 151 -4.74 -14.40 -1.37
C ASP A 151 -6.15 -14.29 -0.81
N LYS A 152 -7.14 -14.26 -1.71
CA LYS A 152 -8.56 -14.17 -1.35
C LYS A 152 -9.12 -15.50 -0.82
N THR A 153 -8.44 -16.62 -1.07
CA THR A 153 -8.83 -17.96 -0.61
C THR A 153 -8.32 -18.24 0.81
N GLN A 154 -7.21 -17.62 1.20
CA GLN A 154 -6.62 -17.71 2.54
C GLN A 154 -6.35 -16.30 3.13
N PRO A 155 -7.41 -15.54 3.50
CA PRO A 155 -7.28 -14.18 4.01
C PRO A 155 -6.39 -14.05 5.25
N GLU A 156 -6.29 -15.10 6.08
CA GLU A 156 -5.47 -15.13 7.28
C GLU A 156 -3.96 -15.17 6.99
N LYS A 157 -3.56 -15.68 5.82
CA LYS A 157 -2.17 -15.68 5.33
C LYS A 157 -1.87 -14.47 4.45
N SER A 158 -2.89 -13.78 3.97
CA SER A 158 -2.77 -12.63 3.08
C SER A 158 -2.37 -11.35 3.81
N LEU A 159 -1.26 -10.75 3.39
CA LEU A 159 -0.73 -9.52 3.93
C LEU A 159 -1.67 -8.33 3.73
N VAL A 160 -2.30 -8.19 2.55
CA VAL A 160 -3.32 -7.17 2.27
C VAL A 160 -4.47 -7.23 3.29
N HIS A 161 -5.02 -8.43 3.53
CA HIS A 161 -6.10 -8.62 4.49
C HIS A 161 -5.65 -8.35 5.93
N ARG A 162 -4.45 -8.82 6.32
CA ARG A 162 -3.89 -8.58 7.66
C ARG A 162 -3.63 -7.10 7.93
N ILE A 163 -3.17 -6.34 6.92
CA ILE A 163 -3.04 -4.87 7.01
C ILE A 163 -4.42 -4.22 7.12
N ALA A 164 -5.35 -4.55 6.22
CA ALA A 164 -6.69 -3.96 6.19
C ALA A 164 -7.50 -4.24 7.47
N LYS A 165 -7.36 -5.42 8.08
CA LYS A 165 -7.93 -5.77 9.39
C LYS A 165 -7.48 -4.82 10.49
N ARG A 166 -6.29 -4.21 10.38
CA ARG A 166 -5.84 -3.16 11.32
C ARG A 166 -6.67 -1.88 11.24
N ALA A 167 -7.33 -1.63 10.11
CA ALA A 167 -8.28 -0.53 9.96
C ALA A 167 -9.74 -0.94 10.24
N GLY A 168 -9.97 -2.15 10.77
CA GLY A 168 -11.32 -2.65 11.05
C GLY A 168 -12.08 -3.12 9.80
N LEU A 169 -11.40 -3.30 8.67
CA LEU A 169 -12.00 -3.91 7.47
C LEU A 169 -12.04 -5.43 7.62
N ALA A 170 -13.19 -6.02 7.32
CA ALA A 170 -13.40 -7.45 7.28
C ALA A 170 -13.06 -8.02 5.89
N VAL A 171 -13.01 -9.35 5.76
CA VAL A 171 -12.66 -10.02 4.48
C VAL A 171 -13.64 -9.62 3.37
N GLN A 172 -14.95 -9.57 3.67
CA GLN A 172 -15.98 -9.22 2.70
C GLN A 172 -15.89 -7.76 2.20
N ASP A 173 -15.19 -6.89 2.93
CA ASP A 173 -15.00 -5.48 2.59
C ASP A 173 -13.90 -5.25 1.55
N ILE A 174 -13.15 -6.30 1.23
CA ILE A 174 -11.96 -6.25 0.39
C ILE A 174 -12.25 -7.03 -0.89
N ASP A 175 -12.06 -6.38 -2.03
CA ASP A 175 -12.00 -7.02 -3.33
C ASP A 175 -10.56 -7.00 -3.83
N CYS A 176 -9.98 -8.17 -4.04
CA CYS A 176 -8.57 -8.27 -4.34
C CYS A 176 -8.22 -9.44 -5.27
N ALA A 177 -7.13 -9.27 -6.00
CA ALA A 177 -6.54 -10.31 -6.83
C ALA A 177 -5.70 -11.28 -5.98
N THR A 178 -5.40 -12.47 -6.50
CA THR A 178 -4.47 -13.41 -5.89
C THR A 178 -3.07 -13.16 -6.45
N ILE A 179 -2.13 -12.76 -5.60
CA ILE A 179 -0.71 -12.56 -5.90
C ILE A 179 0.06 -13.53 -4.99
N PRO A 180 0.43 -14.72 -5.48
CA PRO A 180 0.93 -15.84 -4.66
C PRO A 180 2.39 -15.68 -4.22
N VAL A 181 2.87 -14.45 -4.13
CA VAL A 181 4.24 -14.14 -3.69
C VAL A 181 4.29 -14.17 -2.17
N THR A 182 5.27 -14.89 -1.61
CA THR A 182 5.42 -15.00 -0.16
C THR A 182 6.57 -14.13 0.33
N LEU A 183 6.29 -13.27 1.32
CA LEU A 183 7.32 -12.52 2.01
C LEU A 183 7.68 -13.21 3.34
N PRO A 184 8.97 -13.56 3.56
CA PRO A 184 9.40 -14.21 4.79
C PRO A 184 9.13 -13.37 6.04
N TYR A 185 9.30 -12.05 5.93
CA TYR A 185 9.16 -11.13 7.05
C TYR A 185 8.71 -9.75 6.58
N VAL A 186 7.79 -9.17 7.34
CA VAL A 186 7.27 -7.82 7.15
C VAL A 186 7.08 -7.18 8.52
N LYS A 187 7.68 -6.00 8.70
CA LYS A 187 7.42 -5.16 9.87
C LYS A 187 6.70 -3.90 9.42
N LEU A 188 5.46 -3.73 9.88
CA LEU A 188 4.67 -2.55 9.56
C LEU A 188 5.09 -1.37 10.44
N THR A 189 5.37 -0.25 9.80
CA THR A 189 5.91 0.98 10.43
C THR A 189 5.13 2.24 10.04
N LYS A 190 4.21 2.16 9.08
CA LYS A 190 3.38 3.27 8.59
C LYS A 190 1.88 3.00 8.83
N ASN A 191 1.02 4.00 8.58
CA ASN A 191 -0.43 3.77 8.57
C ASN A 191 -0.86 2.76 7.51
N THR A 192 -2.06 2.21 7.72
CA THR A 192 -2.71 1.22 6.85
C THR A 192 -2.66 1.63 5.38
N TRP A 193 -3.06 2.87 5.04
CA TRP A 193 -3.06 3.33 3.65
C TRP A 193 -1.65 3.37 3.05
N ALA A 194 -0.67 3.89 3.80
CA ALA A 194 0.71 3.98 3.33
C ALA A 194 1.34 2.58 3.12
N GLU A 195 1.04 1.61 3.98
CA GLU A 195 1.52 0.23 3.80
C GLU A 195 0.87 -0.45 2.59
N LEU A 196 -0.45 -0.31 2.43
CA LEU A 196 -1.16 -0.81 1.25
C LEU A 196 -0.68 -0.13 -0.04
N SER A 197 -0.37 1.17 0.02
CA SER A 197 0.12 1.93 -1.13
C SER A 197 1.54 1.52 -1.52
N ALA A 198 2.40 1.24 -0.54
CA ALA A 198 3.73 0.69 -0.78
C ALA A 198 3.66 -0.70 -1.41
N LEU A 199 2.77 -1.57 -0.91
CA LEU A 199 2.48 -2.87 -1.54
C LEU A 199 1.95 -2.72 -2.96
N ALA A 200 0.97 -1.84 -3.17
CA ALA A 200 0.41 -1.58 -4.50
C ALA A 200 1.48 -1.07 -5.47
N THR A 201 2.46 -0.30 -4.99
CA THR A 201 3.59 0.16 -5.80
C THR A 201 4.55 -0.99 -6.14
N ALA A 202 4.93 -1.81 -5.15
CA ALA A 202 5.84 -2.94 -5.35
C ALA A 202 5.25 -3.99 -6.31
N TYR A 203 3.93 -4.22 -6.22
CA TYR A 203 3.23 -5.20 -7.05
C TYR A 203 2.42 -4.57 -8.19
N ARG A 204 2.64 -3.29 -8.52
CA ARG A 204 1.95 -2.55 -9.60
C ARG A 204 0.43 -2.75 -9.60
N CYS A 205 -0.17 -2.81 -8.41
CA CYS A 205 -1.61 -3.01 -8.24
C CYS A 205 -2.35 -1.68 -8.28
N HIS A 206 -3.60 -1.74 -8.70
CA HIS A 206 -4.56 -0.69 -8.47
C HIS A 206 -5.14 -0.81 -7.05
N LEU A 207 -5.02 0.29 -6.30
CA LEU A 207 -5.55 0.42 -4.95
C LEU A 207 -6.53 1.60 -4.91
N GLU A 208 -7.76 1.36 -4.49
CA GLU A 208 -8.79 2.39 -4.33
C GLU A 208 -9.86 2.02 -3.30
N CYS A 209 -10.71 2.98 -2.93
CA CYS A 209 -11.87 2.80 -2.05
C CYS A 209 -13.18 3.19 -2.77
N PRO A 210 -13.71 2.33 -3.65
CA PRO A 210 -14.92 2.63 -4.41
C PRO A 210 -16.20 2.40 -3.59
N VAL A 211 -17.36 2.58 -4.21
CA VAL A 211 -18.66 2.46 -3.52
C VAL A 211 -19.02 1.00 -3.28
N GLU A 212 -18.71 0.13 -4.23
CA GLU A 212 -19.07 -1.29 -4.24
C GLU A 212 -18.33 -2.07 -3.15
N LYS A 213 -17.10 -1.67 -2.86
CA LYS A 213 -16.20 -2.32 -1.91
C LYS A 213 -15.39 -1.29 -1.14
N PRO A 214 -15.33 -1.35 0.20
CA PRO A 214 -14.51 -0.45 1.00
C PRO A 214 -13.02 -0.39 0.62
N LEU A 215 -12.48 -1.46 0.04
CA LEU A 215 -11.10 -1.54 -0.44
C LEU A 215 -11.02 -2.42 -1.69
N VAL A 216 -10.35 -1.94 -2.73
CA VAL A 216 -9.96 -2.73 -3.90
C VAL A 216 -8.44 -2.79 -3.99
N PHE A 217 -7.88 -3.97 -4.21
CA PHE A 217 -6.45 -4.23 -4.45
C PHE A 217 -6.28 -5.25 -5.58
N ALA A 218 -6.20 -4.81 -6.83
CA ALA A 218 -6.31 -5.70 -7.98
C ALA A 218 -5.51 -5.20 -9.21
N HIS A 219 -5.58 -5.95 -10.31
CA HIS A 219 -4.95 -5.62 -11.59
C HIS A 219 -3.43 -5.52 -11.52
N SER A 220 -2.82 -6.43 -10.77
CA SER A 220 -1.37 -6.61 -10.77
C SER A 220 -0.93 -7.35 -12.03
N PRO A 221 0.24 -7.04 -12.61
CA PRO A 221 0.88 -7.91 -13.58
C PRO A 221 1.41 -9.22 -12.94
N TYR A 222 1.44 -9.31 -11.60
CA TYR A 222 1.93 -10.47 -10.84
C TYR A 222 0.79 -11.32 -10.24
N GLN A 223 -0.45 -11.08 -10.64
CA GLN A 223 -1.59 -11.86 -10.16
C GLN A 223 -1.76 -13.17 -10.95
N ASP A 224 -2.35 -14.18 -10.33
CA ASP A 224 -2.65 -15.46 -10.98
C ASP A 224 -3.82 -15.36 -11.96
N GLU A 225 -4.78 -14.48 -11.67
CA GLU A 225 -5.94 -14.34 -12.54
C GLU A 225 -5.57 -13.62 -13.84
N PRO A 226 -5.91 -14.18 -15.01
CA PRO A 226 -5.65 -13.49 -16.27
C PRO A 226 -6.39 -12.15 -16.29
N LEU A 227 -5.70 -11.10 -16.76
CA LEU A 227 -6.37 -9.86 -17.09
C LEU A 227 -7.44 -10.16 -18.14
N SER A 228 -8.63 -9.58 -17.97
CA SER A 228 -9.71 -9.82 -18.93
C SER A 228 -9.29 -9.29 -20.31
N ALA A 229 -9.59 -10.00 -21.41
CA ALA A 229 -9.33 -9.47 -22.77
C ALA A 229 -9.97 -8.09 -23.00
N ASP A 230 -11.03 -7.82 -22.25
CA ASP A 230 -11.75 -6.57 -22.19
C ASP A 230 -10.96 -5.41 -21.56
N ASP A 231 -9.95 -5.67 -20.74
CA ASP A 231 -9.07 -4.66 -20.14
C ASP A 231 -8.13 -4.00 -21.16
N GLU A 232 -7.97 -4.58 -22.35
CA GLU A 232 -7.17 -4.00 -23.44
C GLU A 232 -7.90 -2.90 -24.21
N ASN A 233 -9.22 -2.96 -24.25
CA ASN A 233 -10.05 -1.99 -24.96
C ASN A 233 -10.16 -0.66 -24.18
N PRO A 234 -10.15 0.49 -24.88
CA PRO A 234 -10.36 1.77 -24.23
C PRO A 234 -11.77 1.83 -23.64
N SER A 235 -11.86 2.32 -22.41
CA SER A 235 -13.12 2.51 -21.68
C SER A 235 -14.01 3.55 -22.34
N TYR A 236 -13.38 4.55 -22.96
CA TYR A 236 -14.05 5.66 -23.61
C TYR A 236 -13.15 6.25 -24.69
N THR A 237 -13.77 6.72 -25.77
CA THR A 237 -13.10 7.44 -26.86
C THR A 237 -13.57 8.89 -26.83
N PHE A 238 -12.67 9.80 -26.48
CA PHE A 238 -12.93 11.24 -26.59
C PHE A 238 -12.77 11.65 -28.05
N THR A 239 -13.85 12.07 -28.69
CA THR A 239 -13.81 12.58 -30.07
C THR A 239 -13.73 14.10 -30.10
N GLY A 240 -13.20 14.68 -31.18
CA GLY A 240 -13.13 16.15 -31.33
C GLY A 240 -14.47 16.88 -31.25
N VAL A 241 -15.61 16.19 -31.43
CA VAL A 241 -16.95 16.77 -31.27
C VAL A 241 -17.32 16.94 -29.79
N ASP A 242 -16.80 16.06 -28.94
CA ASP A 242 -17.14 16.00 -27.52
C ASP A 242 -16.18 16.82 -26.64
N ILE A 243 -15.05 17.26 -27.19
CA ILE A 243 -13.99 17.97 -26.47
C ILE A 243 -14.12 19.47 -26.73
N PHE A 244 -14.37 20.26 -25.68
CA PHE A 244 -14.33 21.72 -25.77
C PHE A 244 -12.99 22.31 -25.30
N TYR A 245 -12.18 21.51 -24.59
CA TYR A 245 -10.85 21.92 -24.15
C TYR A 245 -9.89 20.74 -24.23
N LEU A 246 -8.80 20.96 -24.94
CA LEU A 246 -7.69 20.05 -25.05
C LEU A 246 -6.40 20.81 -24.74
N ARG A 247 -5.61 20.29 -23.81
CA ARG A 247 -4.27 20.80 -23.55
C ARG A 247 -3.30 19.65 -23.50
N VAL A 248 -2.30 19.69 -24.37
CA VAL A 248 -1.15 18.79 -24.33
C VAL A 248 -0.05 19.48 -23.52
N THR A 249 0.52 18.76 -22.55
CA THR A 249 1.64 19.21 -21.75
C THR A 249 2.74 18.16 -21.84
N GLU A 250 3.92 18.57 -22.28
CA GLU A 250 5.09 17.72 -22.22
C GLU A 250 5.52 17.51 -20.77
N ARG A 251 5.84 16.26 -20.42
CA ARG A 251 6.30 15.84 -19.09
C ARG A 251 7.73 15.33 -19.19
N ALA A 252 8.60 16.11 -19.82
CA ALA A 252 10.03 15.81 -19.90
C ALA A 252 10.65 15.63 -18.49
N ASP A 253 10.09 16.28 -17.48
CA ASP A 253 10.44 16.12 -16.07
C ASP A 253 10.22 14.70 -15.52
N GLN A 254 9.37 13.89 -16.17
CA GLN A 254 9.09 12.50 -15.78
C GLN A 254 9.92 11.45 -16.53
N TYR A 255 10.61 11.84 -17.60
CA TYR A 255 11.43 10.95 -18.42
C TYR A 255 12.63 10.43 -17.63
N ARG A 256 12.88 9.12 -17.68
CA ARG A 256 14.05 8.49 -17.03
C ARG A 256 14.58 7.38 -17.93
N ASN A 257 15.88 7.41 -18.20
CA ASN A 257 16.59 6.38 -18.98
C ASN A 257 17.49 5.51 -18.11
N THR A 258 17.42 5.67 -16.80
CA THR A 258 18.14 4.88 -15.81
C THR A 258 17.27 4.71 -14.58
N VAL A 259 17.09 3.48 -14.09
CA VAL A 259 16.40 3.18 -12.83
C VAL A 259 17.38 2.48 -11.90
N ARG A 260 17.46 3.00 -10.67
CA ARG A 260 18.25 2.42 -9.58
C ARG A 260 17.29 2.06 -8.46
N LEU A 261 17.02 0.77 -8.31
CA LEU A 261 16.26 0.25 -7.18
C LEU A 261 17.24 -0.22 -6.11
N LYS A 262 17.13 0.33 -4.89
CA LYS A 262 17.86 -0.13 -3.71
C LYS A 262 16.89 -0.65 -2.67
N ILE A 263 17.08 -1.90 -2.25
CA ILE A 263 16.16 -2.63 -1.39
C ILE A 263 16.94 -3.43 -0.34
N ASN A 264 16.27 -3.69 0.78
CA ASN A 264 16.72 -4.66 1.77
C ASN A 264 15.69 -5.79 1.74
N ILE A 265 16.14 -7.02 1.49
CA ILE A 265 15.26 -8.19 1.34
C ILE A 265 15.41 -9.08 2.57
N PRO A 266 14.32 -9.38 3.29
CA PRO A 266 14.34 -10.42 4.30
C PRO A 266 14.47 -11.81 3.64
N VAL A 267 15.47 -12.57 4.06
CA VAL A 267 15.76 -13.92 3.53
C VAL A 267 15.63 -14.92 4.67
N ALA A 268 14.74 -15.89 4.51
CA ALA A 268 14.67 -17.04 5.41
C ALA A 268 15.75 -18.05 5.01
N LEU A 269 16.54 -18.49 5.99
CA LEU A 269 17.55 -19.52 5.82
C LEU A 269 17.04 -20.84 6.43
N GLU A 270 17.76 -21.94 6.20
CA GLU A 270 17.48 -23.22 6.87
C GLU A 270 17.84 -23.18 8.36
N LYS A 271 17.30 -24.14 9.13
CA LYS A 271 17.60 -24.29 10.57
C LYS A 271 19.10 -24.52 10.75
N GLN A 272 19.75 -23.65 11.51
CA GLN A 272 21.20 -23.65 11.73
C GLN A 272 21.53 -23.05 13.10
N GLU A 273 22.82 -23.03 13.46
CA GLU A 273 23.28 -22.39 14.70
C GLU A 273 23.03 -20.87 14.62
N ILE A 274 22.20 -20.35 15.53
CA ILE A 274 21.84 -18.93 15.60
C ILE A 274 22.44 -18.22 16.81
N TRP A 275 23.03 -18.96 17.75
CA TRP A 275 23.80 -18.38 18.85
C TRP A 275 24.79 -19.42 19.37
N ARG A 276 25.94 -18.93 19.83
CA ARG A 276 26.98 -19.70 20.51
C ARG A 276 27.54 -18.87 21.67
N TYR A 277 27.77 -19.53 22.79
CA TYR A 277 28.42 -18.87 23.93
C TYR A 277 29.90 -18.60 23.63
N GLU A 278 30.31 -17.33 23.75
CA GLU A 278 31.67 -16.88 23.47
C GLU A 278 32.21 -15.89 24.52
N ASP A 279 31.53 -15.73 25.66
CA ASP A 279 31.91 -14.72 26.65
C ASP A 279 33.16 -15.09 27.46
N PRO A 280 33.99 -14.10 27.84
CA PRO A 280 35.15 -14.32 28.68
C PRO A 280 34.77 -14.70 30.13
N PRO A 281 35.68 -15.35 30.88
CA PRO A 281 37.02 -15.76 30.47
C PRO A 281 37.04 -17.00 29.57
N VAL A 282 37.96 -17.00 28.61
CA VAL A 282 38.19 -18.07 27.62
C VAL A 282 39.59 -18.64 27.82
N LEU A 283 39.68 -19.95 28.06
CA LEU A 283 40.90 -20.74 28.03
C LEU A 283 40.95 -21.53 26.71
N TYR A 284 42.09 -22.16 26.43
CA TYR A 284 42.24 -23.04 25.27
C TYR A 284 42.74 -24.40 25.73
N ASP A 285 42.14 -25.46 25.20
CA ASP A 285 42.61 -26.82 25.45
C ASP A 285 43.88 -27.14 24.64
N SER A 286 44.35 -28.38 24.75
CA SER A 286 45.54 -28.86 24.02
C SER A 286 45.42 -28.82 22.49
N SER A 287 44.19 -28.74 21.96
CA SER A 287 43.88 -28.63 20.53
C SER A 287 43.64 -27.20 20.06
N LEU A 288 43.83 -26.21 20.95
CA LEU A 288 43.48 -24.80 20.75
C LEU A 288 41.98 -24.56 20.55
N ALA A 289 41.12 -25.46 21.06
CA ALA A 289 39.68 -25.23 21.13
C ALA A 289 39.35 -24.36 22.36
N PRO A 290 38.42 -23.40 22.24
CA PRO A 290 38.03 -22.54 23.36
C PRO A 290 37.31 -23.35 24.45
N VAL A 291 37.64 -23.03 25.70
CA VAL A 291 37.06 -23.61 26.92
C VAL A 291 36.65 -22.48 27.85
N TYR A 292 35.44 -22.56 28.40
CA TYR A 292 34.86 -21.55 29.27
C TYR A 292 34.75 -22.11 30.70
N PRO A 293 35.67 -21.75 31.62
CA PRO A 293 35.69 -22.32 32.97
C PRO A 293 34.63 -21.73 33.92
N PHE A 294 33.67 -22.54 34.37
CA PHE A 294 32.72 -22.17 35.42
C PHE A 294 33.30 -22.61 36.76
N ARG A 295 34.19 -21.76 37.29
CA ARG A 295 34.93 -22.00 38.53
C ARG A 295 35.01 -20.71 39.34
N GLY A 296 34.76 -20.81 40.64
CA GLY A 296 34.92 -19.69 41.58
C GLY A 296 33.61 -19.08 42.09
N SER A 297 33.72 -18.07 42.97
CA SER A 297 32.58 -17.51 43.71
C SER A 297 31.84 -16.37 43.00
N ALA A 298 32.36 -15.87 41.88
CA ALA A 298 31.74 -14.80 41.10
C ALA A 298 30.99 -15.40 39.91
N LEU A 299 29.68 -15.18 39.86
CA LEU A 299 28.81 -15.66 38.78
C LEU A 299 29.08 -14.88 37.49
N ARG A 300 29.25 -15.60 36.38
CA ARG A 300 29.29 -15.06 35.01
C ARG A 300 27.93 -14.46 34.64
N ASP A 301 27.91 -13.60 33.63
CA ASP A 301 26.66 -12.97 33.17
C ASP A 301 25.63 -14.02 32.73
N ILE A 302 26.05 -15.11 32.06
CA ILE A 302 25.14 -16.21 31.68
C ILE A 302 24.62 -17.03 32.87
N GLU A 303 25.29 -16.95 34.03
CA GLU A 303 24.84 -17.55 35.29
C GLU A 303 23.87 -16.61 36.05
N GLN A 304 23.73 -15.36 35.61
CA GLN A 304 22.79 -14.40 36.13
C GLN A 304 21.44 -14.49 35.40
N TYR A 305 20.38 -14.08 36.09
CA TYR A 305 19.04 -14.06 35.52
C TYR A 305 18.91 -12.88 34.55
N ASP A 306 18.58 -13.15 33.28
CA ASP A 306 18.35 -12.20 32.16
C ASP A 306 19.37 -12.17 31.01
N TYR A 307 20.33 -13.09 30.96
CA TYR A 307 21.34 -13.09 29.90
C TYR A 307 20.75 -13.13 28.49
N GLU A 308 21.11 -12.13 27.67
CA GLU A 308 20.62 -11.94 26.32
C GLU A 308 21.48 -12.67 25.28
N ALA A 309 21.05 -13.86 24.86
CA ALA A 309 21.66 -14.60 23.76
C ALA A 309 21.18 -14.04 22.41
N LEU A 310 21.85 -12.99 21.93
CA LEU A 310 21.54 -12.34 20.65
C LEU A 310 21.75 -13.28 19.46
N TYR A 311 20.76 -13.37 18.57
CA TYR A 311 20.83 -14.29 17.43
C TYR A 311 21.63 -13.71 16.26
N THR A 312 22.61 -14.48 15.80
CA THR A 312 23.45 -14.17 14.63
C THR A 312 23.71 -15.42 13.79
N VAL A 313 23.96 -15.23 12.50
CA VAL A 313 24.38 -16.32 11.60
C VAL A 313 25.59 -15.90 10.80
N LYS A 314 26.46 -16.87 10.48
CA LYS A 314 27.61 -16.63 9.59
C LYS A 314 27.22 -17.02 8.17
N ASP A 315 27.40 -16.10 7.23
CA ASP A 315 27.15 -16.40 5.82
C ASP A 315 28.26 -17.28 5.21
N SER A 316 28.10 -17.67 3.95
CA SER A 316 29.07 -18.53 3.24
C SER A 316 30.47 -17.91 3.10
N LYS A 317 30.63 -16.62 3.37
CA LYS A 317 31.91 -15.90 3.39
C LYS A 317 32.45 -15.71 4.82
N GLY A 318 31.78 -16.27 5.82
CA GLY A 318 32.12 -16.14 7.23
C GLY A 318 31.71 -14.81 7.86
N ALA A 319 30.97 -13.95 7.14
CA ALA A 319 30.53 -12.68 7.70
C ALA A 319 29.29 -12.90 8.59
N GLU A 320 29.33 -12.32 9.77
CA GLU A 320 28.24 -12.41 10.75
C GLU A 320 27.10 -11.45 10.38
N ARG A 321 25.88 -11.98 10.40
CA ARG A 321 24.64 -11.24 10.12
C ARG A 321 23.71 -11.35 11.32
N ARG A 322 23.18 -10.20 11.73
CA ARG A 322 22.14 -10.16 12.77
C ARG A 322 20.85 -10.78 12.25
N VAL A 323 20.28 -11.68 13.04
CA VAL A 323 18.95 -12.25 12.79
C VAL A 323 17.90 -11.22 13.20
N ILE A 324 16.91 -10.99 12.35
CA ILE A 324 15.80 -10.04 12.62
C ILE A 324 14.55 -10.76 13.14
N PHE A 325 14.49 -12.07 12.94
CA PHE A 325 13.44 -12.97 13.41
C PHE A 325 13.94 -14.41 13.32
N ALA A 326 13.64 -15.25 14.31
CA ALA A 326 13.86 -16.69 14.25
C ALA A 326 12.59 -17.44 14.65
N ASP A 327 12.36 -18.59 14.02
CA ASP A 327 11.40 -19.59 14.45
C ASP A 327 12.03 -20.99 14.42
N GLN A 328 11.26 -22.03 14.76
CA GLN A 328 11.77 -23.41 14.88
C GLN A 328 13.03 -23.50 15.77
N ILE A 329 13.08 -22.65 16.80
CA ILE A 329 14.18 -22.55 17.74
C ILE A 329 14.19 -23.81 18.60
N ASP A 330 15.37 -24.31 18.92
CA ASP A 330 15.56 -25.48 19.78
C ASP A 330 14.76 -25.33 21.07
N THR A 331 14.10 -26.42 21.49
CA THR A 331 13.50 -26.50 22.83
C THR A 331 14.59 -26.54 23.90
N ILE A 332 14.20 -26.40 25.18
CA ILE A 332 15.18 -26.49 26.28
C ILE A 332 15.87 -27.86 26.29
N GLU A 333 15.15 -28.94 25.95
CA GLU A 333 15.71 -30.29 25.86
C GLU A 333 16.72 -30.41 24.71
N GLU A 334 16.37 -29.92 23.52
CA GLU A 334 17.27 -29.91 22.36
C GLU A 334 18.52 -29.07 22.62
N ALA A 335 18.38 -27.91 23.28
CA ALA A 335 19.51 -27.07 23.67
C ALA A 335 20.39 -27.75 24.72
N GLN A 336 19.79 -28.44 25.69
CA GLN A 336 20.47 -29.20 26.74
C GLN A 336 21.31 -30.35 26.16
N GLU A 337 20.81 -31.06 25.14
CA GLU A 337 21.54 -32.12 24.43
C GLU A 337 22.75 -31.59 23.63
N ARG A 338 22.73 -30.30 23.27
CA ARG A 338 23.82 -29.65 22.53
C ARG A 338 24.94 -29.10 23.42
N LEU A 339 24.76 -29.13 24.73
CA LEU A 339 25.80 -28.72 25.65
C LEU A 339 26.99 -29.70 25.57
N SER A 340 28.19 -29.17 25.47
CA SER A 340 29.44 -29.92 25.57
C SER A 340 30.24 -29.36 26.73
N TYR A 341 30.53 -30.21 27.71
CA TYR A 341 31.21 -29.82 28.95
C TYR A 341 31.97 -31.01 29.53
N GLU A 342 32.92 -30.71 30.41
CA GLU A 342 33.61 -31.69 31.27
C GLU A 342 33.53 -31.22 32.72
N GLY A 343 33.44 -32.17 33.66
CA GLY A 343 33.18 -31.91 35.07
C GLY A 343 31.70 -32.02 35.42
N GLY A 344 31.18 -31.07 36.21
CA GLY A 344 29.78 -31.06 36.65
C GLY A 344 28.77 -30.93 35.50
N PRO A 345 27.51 -31.39 35.70
CA PRO A 345 26.46 -31.19 34.72
C PRO A 345 26.11 -29.70 34.61
N PHE A 346 25.99 -29.21 33.38
CA PHE A 346 25.45 -27.88 33.09
C PHE A 346 23.98 -27.99 32.76
N VAL A 347 23.14 -27.08 33.24
CA VAL A 347 21.68 -27.08 32.99
C VAL A 347 21.19 -25.66 32.76
N TYR A 348 20.29 -25.50 31.79
CA TYR A 348 19.54 -24.25 31.63
C TYR A 348 18.48 -24.12 32.73
N SER A 349 18.64 -23.15 33.62
CA SER A 349 17.65 -22.81 34.66
C SER A 349 16.60 -21.81 34.17
N ALA A 350 16.92 -21.05 33.13
CA ALA A 350 15.98 -20.24 32.36
C ALA A 350 16.28 -20.41 30.86
N TYR A 351 15.22 -20.50 30.05
CA TYR A 351 15.33 -20.62 28.60
C TYR A 351 14.06 -20.07 27.94
N ASP A 352 14.05 -18.76 27.64
CA ASP A 352 12.95 -18.08 26.97
C ASP A 352 13.34 -17.67 25.56
N THR A 353 12.80 -18.39 24.59
CA THR A 353 12.95 -18.14 23.14
C THR A 353 11.68 -17.57 22.52
N THR A 354 10.67 -17.25 23.34
CA THR A 354 9.31 -16.92 22.90
C THR A 354 8.97 -15.45 23.05
N THR A 355 9.55 -14.76 24.04
CA THR A 355 9.32 -13.33 24.28
C THR A 355 9.96 -12.44 23.22
N HIS A 356 11.13 -12.84 22.71
CA HIS A 356 11.87 -12.09 21.69
C HIS A 356 12.13 -12.95 20.46
N HIS A 357 12.15 -12.31 19.29
CA HIS A 357 12.36 -13.01 18.01
C HIS A 357 13.80 -12.97 17.52
N ASP A 358 14.63 -12.08 18.06
CA ASP A 358 16.02 -11.87 17.66
C ASP A 358 17.03 -12.24 18.76
N LYS A 359 16.56 -12.80 19.89
CA LYS A 359 17.37 -13.27 21.01
C LYS A 359 16.63 -14.27 21.89
N ALA A 360 17.38 -15.02 22.68
CA ALA A 360 16.86 -15.77 23.82
C ALA A 360 17.24 -15.08 25.12
N ILE A 361 16.41 -15.24 26.15
CA ILE A 361 16.78 -14.93 27.54
C ILE A 361 17.06 -16.26 28.23
N ILE A 362 18.32 -16.50 28.56
CA ILE A 362 18.77 -17.79 29.11
C ILE A 362 19.48 -17.60 30.43
N THR A 363 19.53 -18.64 31.25
CA THR A 363 20.43 -18.74 32.39
C THR A 363 20.99 -20.14 32.40
N LEU A 364 22.32 -20.25 32.36
CA LEU A 364 23.03 -21.54 32.37
C LEU A 364 23.78 -21.64 33.70
N GLY A 365 23.52 -22.70 34.46
CA GLY A 365 24.20 -22.98 35.71
C GLY A 365 24.89 -24.33 35.71
N SER A 366 25.83 -24.51 36.64
CA SER A 366 26.35 -25.82 37.02
C SER A 366 26.44 -25.92 38.54
N ASP A 367 26.07 -27.07 39.10
CA ASP A 367 26.13 -27.30 40.54
C ASP A 367 27.56 -27.55 41.05
N ASN A 368 28.50 -27.83 40.15
CA ASN A 368 29.91 -28.08 40.49
C ASN A 368 30.82 -27.31 39.55
N ASP A 369 32.08 -27.13 39.95
CA ASP A 369 33.12 -26.62 39.06
C ASP A 369 33.17 -27.46 37.77
N GLY A 370 33.14 -26.78 36.63
CA GLY A 370 33.08 -27.43 35.32
C GLY A 370 33.63 -26.56 34.20
N ASP A 371 34.02 -27.19 33.12
CA ASP A 371 34.50 -26.51 31.92
C ASP A 371 33.47 -26.70 30.80
N LEU A 372 32.89 -25.59 30.34
CA LEU A 372 31.98 -25.59 29.20
C LEU A 372 32.81 -25.47 27.92
N PHE A 373 32.66 -26.41 26.99
CA PHE A 373 33.27 -26.35 25.65
C PHE A 373 32.32 -25.76 24.63
N LYS A 374 31.02 -26.04 24.75
CA LYS A 374 30.01 -25.54 23.81
C LYS A 374 28.66 -25.38 24.49
N ALA A 375 28.06 -24.21 24.28
CA ALA A 375 26.62 -23.99 24.40
C ALA A 375 26.15 -23.29 23.12
N SER A 376 25.05 -23.77 22.53
CA SER A 376 24.56 -23.26 21.25
C SER A 376 23.06 -23.43 21.11
N ILE A 377 22.42 -22.48 20.44
CA ILE A 377 21.01 -22.52 20.11
C ILE A 377 20.89 -22.62 18.59
N PHE A 378 20.08 -23.56 18.09
CA PHE A 378 19.72 -23.63 16.68
C PHE A 378 18.31 -23.12 16.47
N GLY A 379 18.07 -22.57 15.29
CA GLY A 379 16.76 -22.11 14.87
C GLY A 379 16.78 -21.78 13.38
N ARG A 380 15.61 -21.55 12.82
CA ARG A 380 15.45 -21.10 11.43
C ARG A 380 15.45 -19.58 11.41
N PRO A 381 16.54 -18.94 10.94
CA PRO A 381 16.67 -17.50 11.01
C PRO A 381 16.15 -16.83 9.76
N ILE A 382 15.62 -15.62 9.95
CA ILE A 382 15.40 -14.64 8.90
C ILE A 382 16.42 -13.53 9.12
N VAL A 383 17.21 -13.25 8.08
CA VAL A 383 18.20 -12.16 8.06
C VAL A 383 17.81 -11.10 7.05
N LEU A 384 18.35 -9.90 7.21
CA LEU A 384 18.20 -8.85 6.23
C LEU A 384 19.37 -8.86 5.24
N ASP A 385 19.10 -9.20 3.98
CA ASP A 385 20.06 -9.00 2.90
C ASP A 385 20.06 -7.52 2.52
N VAL A 386 21.06 -6.80 3.03
CA VAL A 386 21.16 -5.34 2.94
C VAL A 386 21.82 -4.88 1.65
N ASN A 387 21.42 -3.69 1.19
CA ASN A 387 22.01 -3.02 0.02
C ASN A 387 21.88 -3.80 -1.29
N ARG A 388 20.90 -4.69 -1.41
CA ARG A 388 20.59 -5.30 -2.70
C ARG A 388 20.10 -4.21 -3.65
N SER A 389 20.52 -4.30 -4.90
CA SER A 389 20.16 -3.30 -5.89
C SER A 389 19.95 -3.90 -7.26
N ALA A 390 18.97 -3.36 -7.97
CA ALA A 390 18.79 -3.58 -9.40
C ALA A 390 19.06 -2.25 -10.12
N PHE A 391 19.99 -2.30 -11.05
CA PHE A 391 20.40 -1.15 -11.87
C PHE A 391 20.14 -1.47 -13.32
N LEU A 392 19.21 -0.74 -13.94
CA LEU A 392 18.94 -0.85 -15.37
C LEU A 392 19.07 0.52 -16.03
N ARG A 393 19.68 0.54 -17.21
CA ARG A 393 19.83 1.74 -18.04
C ARG A 393 19.60 1.41 -19.51
N ASP A 394 19.03 2.36 -20.24
CA ASP A 394 19.01 2.33 -21.69
C ASP A 394 20.26 3.04 -22.23
N SER A 395 21.20 2.29 -22.78
CA SER A 395 22.50 2.84 -23.19
C SER A 395 22.37 3.83 -24.34
N ASN A 396 21.47 3.58 -25.30
CA ASN A 396 21.27 4.44 -26.46
C ASN A 396 20.68 5.78 -26.04
N ALA A 397 19.67 5.74 -25.18
CA ALA A 397 19.01 6.93 -24.66
C ALA A 397 19.92 7.72 -23.72
N VAL A 398 20.82 7.07 -22.99
CA VAL A 398 21.87 7.74 -22.19
C VAL A 398 22.88 8.44 -23.09
N THR A 399 23.31 7.81 -24.19
CA THR A 399 24.19 8.45 -25.17
C THR A 399 23.54 9.67 -25.81
N LEU A 400 22.24 9.60 -26.12
CA LEU A 400 21.52 10.67 -26.81
C LEU A 400 21.13 11.84 -25.88
N HIS A 401 20.71 11.55 -24.65
CA HIS A 401 20.10 12.55 -23.75
C HIS A 401 20.88 12.80 -22.45
N GLY A 402 22.02 12.14 -22.26
CA GLY A 402 22.71 12.11 -20.96
C GLY A 402 21.99 11.23 -19.95
N THR A 403 22.54 11.10 -18.74
CA THR A 403 21.94 10.25 -17.69
C THR A 403 20.81 10.98 -16.96
N CYS A 404 19.61 10.40 -17.00
CA CYS A 404 18.43 10.85 -16.25
C CYS A 404 17.96 9.71 -15.33
N ALA A 405 18.47 9.69 -14.10
CA ALA A 405 18.26 8.59 -13.16
C ALA A 405 17.01 8.75 -12.28
N LEU A 406 16.29 7.65 -12.11
CA LEU A 406 15.27 7.47 -11.07
C LEU A 406 15.87 6.62 -9.96
N ASN A 407 16.01 7.19 -8.77
CA ASN A 407 16.40 6.44 -7.58
C ASN A 407 15.14 6.04 -6.82
N VAL A 408 14.98 4.74 -6.61
CA VAL A 408 13.84 4.16 -5.92
C VAL A 408 14.37 3.37 -4.73
N THR A 409 13.75 3.60 -3.58
CA THR A 409 13.84 2.71 -2.44
C THR A 409 12.44 2.18 -2.16
N GLY A 410 12.34 0.93 -1.75
CA GLY A 410 11.06 0.36 -1.41
C GLY A 410 11.17 -0.88 -0.56
N SER A 411 10.02 -1.31 -0.07
CA SER A 411 9.81 -2.51 0.71
C SER A 411 8.90 -3.46 -0.07
N TYR A 412 8.75 -4.69 0.43
CA TYR A 412 7.84 -5.70 -0.12
C TYR A 412 8.28 -6.38 -1.43
N PHE A 413 9.50 -6.13 -1.88
CA PHE A 413 10.08 -6.84 -3.02
C PHE A 413 10.45 -8.28 -2.67
N SER A 414 10.33 -9.18 -3.65
CA SER A 414 10.57 -10.63 -3.49
C SER A 414 11.63 -11.16 -4.46
N GLU A 415 12.23 -12.31 -4.11
CA GLU A 415 13.09 -13.10 -5.00
C GLU A 415 12.31 -14.05 -5.92
N ASP A 416 10.98 -14.13 -5.76
CA ASP A 416 10.12 -14.94 -6.63
C ASP A 416 10.31 -14.56 -8.11
N VAL A 417 10.34 -15.56 -8.97
CA VAL A 417 10.74 -15.41 -10.37
C VAL A 417 9.55 -15.11 -11.27
N PHE A 418 9.61 -13.97 -11.97
CA PHE A 418 8.67 -13.56 -13.01
C PHE A 418 9.44 -13.29 -14.29
N ASN A 419 8.96 -13.78 -15.44
CA ASN A 419 9.62 -13.59 -16.74
C ASN A 419 11.13 -13.97 -16.71
N GLY A 420 11.47 -15.04 -15.98
CA GLY A 420 12.83 -15.55 -15.87
C GLY A 420 13.79 -14.73 -14.99
N ARG A 421 13.30 -13.74 -14.23
CA ARG A 421 14.12 -12.95 -13.30
C ARG A 421 13.38 -12.70 -11.97
N PRO A 422 14.10 -12.37 -10.87
CA PRO A 422 13.47 -12.00 -9.62
C PRO A 422 12.48 -10.81 -9.77
N GLN A 423 11.42 -10.82 -8.97
CA GLN A 423 10.33 -9.84 -9.04
C GLN A 423 10.81 -8.38 -9.00
N TYR A 424 11.82 -8.05 -8.20
CA TYR A 424 12.36 -6.69 -8.13
C TYR A 424 13.11 -6.25 -9.40
N GLU A 425 13.74 -7.19 -10.12
CA GLU A 425 14.39 -6.91 -11.40
C GLU A 425 13.37 -6.73 -12.52
N ASP A 426 12.32 -7.56 -12.54
CA ASP A 426 11.19 -7.41 -13.47
C ASP A 426 10.48 -6.08 -13.24
N TRP A 427 10.21 -5.72 -11.98
CA TRP A 427 9.65 -4.42 -11.62
C TRP A 427 10.50 -3.26 -12.12
N THR A 428 11.83 -3.36 -11.99
CA THR A 428 12.79 -2.32 -12.45
C THR A 428 12.80 -2.21 -13.96
N ALA A 429 12.69 -3.34 -14.68
CA ALA A 429 12.62 -3.36 -16.14
C ALA A 429 11.33 -2.71 -16.66
N GLN A 430 10.19 -3.05 -16.04
CA GLN A 430 8.91 -2.41 -16.35
C GLN A 430 8.94 -0.90 -16.03
N GLU A 431 9.55 -0.49 -14.91
CA GLU A 431 9.64 0.93 -14.55
C GLU A 431 10.51 1.69 -15.56
N LEU A 432 11.63 1.10 -16.00
CA LEU A 432 12.46 1.71 -17.04
C LEU A 432 11.68 1.85 -18.35
N ALA A 433 11.01 0.79 -18.81
CA ALA A 433 10.23 0.82 -20.04
C ALA A 433 9.14 1.91 -20.02
N GLU A 434 8.42 2.05 -18.90
CA GLU A 434 7.39 3.08 -18.72
C GLU A 434 7.94 4.51 -18.63
N ARG A 435 9.19 4.69 -18.21
CA ARG A 435 9.81 6.01 -18.02
C ARG A 435 10.68 6.45 -19.19
N LEU A 436 11.09 5.51 -20.03
CA LEU A 436 11.85 5.74 -21.25
C LEU A 436 10.99 6.43 -22.33
N GLN A 437 9.67 6.22 -22.29
CA GLN A 437 8.74 6.88 -23.21
C GLN A 437 8.66 8.39 -22.94
N GLU A 438 8.64 9.20 -24.01
CA GLU A 438 8.31 10.61 -23.90
C GLU A 438 6.90 10.77 -23.32
N ARG A 439 6.82 11.27 -22.09
CA ARG A 439 5.52 11.43 -21.44
C ARG A 439 4.87 12.71 -21.91
N ARG A 440 3.68 12.56 -22.49
CA ARG A 440 2.73 13.65 -22.70
C ARG A 440 1.56 13.45 -21.74
N GLU A 441 1.19 14.51 -21.06
CA GLU A 441 -0.05 14.58 -20.30
C GLU A 441 -1.06 15.37 -21.12
N ILE A 442 -2.19 14.75 -21.43
CA ILE A 442 -3.30 15.39 -22.12
C ILE A 442 -4.39 15.69 -21.09
N THR A 443 -4.73 16.96 -20.96
CA THR A 443 -5.94 17.38 -20.23
C THR A 443 -7.08 17.54 -21.22
N VAL A 444 -8.12 16.74 -21.05
CA VAL A 444 -9.36 16.80 -21.84
C VAL A 444 -10.49 17.34 -20.96
N LYS A 445 -11.31 18.25 -21.47
CA LYS A 445 -12.60 18.60 -20.84
C LYS A 445 -13.74 18.43 -21.82
N THR A 446 -14.85 17.93 -21.30
CA THR A 446 -16.08 17.65 -22.04
C THR A 446 -17.31 18.02 -21.22
N HIS A 447 -18.41 18.36 -21.91
CA HIS A 447 -19.72 18.50 -21.31
C HIS A 447 -20.48 17.16 -21.21
N ARG A 448 -19.91 16.08 -21.75
CA ARG A 448 -20.43 14.72 -21.58
C ARG A 448 -20.44 14.34 -20.11
N ALA A 449 -21.51 13.67 -19.70
CA ALA A 449 -21.76 13.26 -18.33
C ALA A 449 -20.95 12.02 -17.92
N LEU A 450 -19.62 12.08 -18.06
CA LEU A 450 -18.70 10.97 -17.78
C LEU A 450 -18.41 10.82 -16.28
N PHE A 451 -19.46 10.87 -15.43
CA PHE A 451 -19.32 10.74 -13.98
C PHE A 451 -18.85 9.34 -13.55
N HIS A 452 -19.03 8.32 -14.39
CA HIS A 452 -18.54 6.96 -14.20
C HIS A 452 -17.06 6.78 -14.56
N GLY A 453 -16.35 7.86 -14.89
CA GLY A 453 -14.91 7.87 -15.10
C GLY A 453 -14.11 7.42 -13.88
N ARG A 454 -13.01 6.70 -14.12
CA ARG A 454 -12.15 6.09 -13.09
C ARG A 454 -10.67 6.37 -13.37
N VAL A 455 -9.89 6.58 -12.30
CA VAL A 455 -8.42 6.63 -12.39
C VAL A 455 -7.90 5.23 -12.69
N GLY A 456 -6.85 5.11 -13.50
CA GLY A 456 -6.34 3.82 -13.97
C GLY A 456 -7.06 3.27 -15.21
N ALA A 457 -8.19 3.86 -15.59
CA ALA A 457 -8.91 3.45 -16.80
C ALA A 457 -8.16 3.87 -18.07
N ARG A 458 -8.13 2.96 -19.04
CA ARG A 458 -7.58 3.23 -20.38
C ARG A 458 -8.59 4.01 -21.20
N VAL A 459 -8.13 5.01 -21.95
CA VAL A 459 -8.96 5.85 -22.82
C VAL A 459 -8.26 6.13 -24.15
N LYS A 460 -9.06 6.45 -25.17
CA LYS A 460 -8.59 6.89 -26.48
C LYS A 460 -9.00 8.35 -26.69
N ILE A 461 -8.13 9.14 -27.29
CA ILE A 461 -8.39 10.54 -27.64
C ILE A 461 -8.18 10.67 -29.14
N GLU A 462 -9.24 11.00 -29.86
CA GLU A 462 -9.27 11.19 -31.30
C GLU A 462 -9.49 12.67 -31.62
N THR A 463 -8.50 13.27 -32.25
CA THR A 463 -8.52 14.65 -32.72
C THR A 463 -8.28 14.68 -34.23
N ARG A 464 -8.48 15.85 -34.86
CA ARG A 464 -8.13 16.01 -36.28
C ARG A 464 -6.65 15.74 -36.56
N ASP A 465 -5.80 16.03 -35.59
CA ASP A 465 -4.34 15.96 -35.73
C ASP A 465 -3.76 14.58 -35.39
N GLY A 466 -4.60 13.64 -34.93
CA GLY A 466 -4.20 12.27 -34.64
C GLY A 466 -4.95 11.61 -33.50
N THR A 467 -4.51 10.40 -33.19
CA THR A 467 -5.05 9.54 -32.13
C THR A 467 -4.00 9.32 -31.05
N ALA A 468 -4.40 9.47 -29.79
CA ALA A 468 -3.58 9.11 -28.63
C ALA A 468 -4.30 8.08 -27.76
N LYS A 469 -3.55 7.13 -27.19
CA LYS A 469 -4.03 6.19 -26.18
C LYS A 469 -3.32 6.49 -24.87
N GLY A 470 -4.03 6.32 -23.75
CA GLY A 470 -3.41 6.53 -22.46
C GLY A 470 -4.28 6.13 -21.28
N THR A 471 -3.77 6.41 -20.09
CA THR A 471 -4.41 6.04 -18.82
C THR A 471 -4.79 7.30 -18.05
N VAL A 472 -6.01 7.32 -17.50
CA VAL A 472 -6.49 8.40 -16.64
C VAL A 472 -5.70 8.40 -15.33
N ASN A 473 -4.96 9.45 -15.04
CA ASN A 473 -4.23 9.63 -13.78
C ASN A 473 -4.95 10.55 -12.79
N ALA A 474 -5.82 11.41 -13.30
CA ALA A 474 -6.69 12.22 -12.46
C ALA A 474 -7.96 12.60 -13.21
N PHE A 475 -9.03 12.89 -12.48
CA PHE A 475 -10.23 13.48 -13.03
C PHE A 475 -10.79 14.59 -12.13
N SER A 476 -11.61 15.46 -12.70
CA SER A 476 -12.50 16.34 -11.94
C SER A 476 -13.89 16.34 -12.56
N LEU A 477 -14.92 16.18 -11.73
CA LEU A 477 -16.32 16.28 -12.10
C LEU A 477 -16.90 17.52 -11.43
N ARG A 478 -17.43 18.45 -12.22
CA ARG A 478 -17.96 19.72 -11.71
C ARG A 478 -19.40 19.91 -12.14
N TYR A 479 -20.28 19.96 -11.16
CA TYR A 479 -21.67 20.36 -11.29
C TYR A 479 -21.86 21.77 -10.74
N LYS A 480 -22.65 22.57 -11.45
CA LYS A 480 -23.14 23.87 -11.00
C LYS A 480 -24.59 23.99 -11.41
N ARG A 481 -25.44 24.48 -10.52
CA ARG A 481 -26.87 24.67 -10.81
C ARG A 481 -27.11 25.53 -12.06
N ASP A 482 -26.31 26.59 -12.22
CA ASP A 482 -26.50 27.60 -13.25
C ASP A 482 -25.46 27.50 -14.39
N ALA A 483 -24.81 26.34 -14.57
CA ALA A 483 -23.87 26.13 -15.68
C ALA A 483 -23.83 24.66 -16.15
N ALA A 484 -23.33 24.45 -17.37
CA ALA A 484 -23.15 23.10 -17.91
C ALA A 484 -22.20 22.26 -17.05
N PHE A 485 -22.49 20.96 -16.94
CA PHE A 485 -21.60 20.00 -16.31
C PHE A 485 -20.26 19.96 -17.04
N VAL A 486 -19.18 19.75 -16.28
CA VAL A 486 -17.83 19.61 -16.84
C VAL A 486 -17.17 18.38 -16.24
N ALA A 487 -16.84 17.42 -17.09
CA ALA A 487 -15.89 16.36 -16.78
C ALA A 487 -14.53 16.71 -17.37
N ALA A 488 -13.48 16.65 -16.54
CA ALA A 488 -12.11 16.83 -16.96
C ALA A 488 -11.27 15.62 -16.59
N PHE A 489 -10.38 15.20 -17.49
CA PHE A 489 -9.49 14.06 -17.30
C PHE A 489 -8.07 14.46 -17.64
N LYS A 490 -7.12 14.05 -16.79
CA LYS A 490 -5.69 14.07 -17.08
C LYS A 490 -5.25 12.68 -17.47
N VAL A 491 -4.79 12.55 -18.70
CA VAL A 491 -4.44 11.28 -19.33
C VAL A 491 -2.94 11.28 -19.60
N THR A 492 -2.23 10.29 -19.09
CA THR A 492 -0.84 10.06 -19.51
C THR A 492 -0.84 9.15 -20.71
N VAL A 493 -0.29 9.65 -21.81
CA VAL A 493 -0.22 8.95 -23.08
C VAL A 493 0.82 7.84 -22.98
N THR A 494 0.47 6.67 -23.47
CA THR A 494 1.37 5.54 -23.70
C THR A 494 1.56 5.44 -25.21
N THR A 495 2.79 5.65 -25.68
CA THR A 495 3.15 5.52 -27.10
C THR A 495 3.34 4.07 -27.49
#